data_AF-A0A7C7R305-F1
#
_entry.id   AF-A0A7C7R305-F1
#
_cell.length_a   1.000
_cell.length_b   1.000
_cell.length_c   1.000
_cell.angle_alpha   90.00
_cell.angle_beta   90.00
_cell.angle_gamma   90.00
#
_symmetry.space_group_name_H-M   'P 1'
#
loop_
_entity.id
_entity.type
_entity.pdbx_description
1 polymer ?
#
loop_
_entity_poly.entity_id
_entity_poly.type
_entity_poly.pdbx_seq_one_letter_code
_entity_poly.pdbx_strand_id
1 'polypeptide(L)'
;GTIIACARLEMDVLDVAGAPAPWHTSLFNLDTAFSEGGTNWGNQPPPATFYGNTDLSGTGVHQWDATAMTQDWLSGAKPNRGVVLAPRPSGSAFDLYYYSRESTGGTGPRLIVECGEGPPTATPTRTPTPYRRMSTRSERRDCFGMQRQP
;
A
#
# COMPACT_ATOMS: atom_id res chain seq x y z
N GLY A 1 -9.52 16.12 -15.74
CA GLY A 1 -8.22 15.51 -15.38
C GLY A 1 -8.47 14.11 -14.88
N THR A 2 -7.52 13.20 -15.06
CA THR A 2 -7.59 11.84 -14.49
C THR A 2 -7.68 11.93 -12.96
N ILE A 3 -8.60 11.20 -12.34
CA ILE A 3 -8.73 11.10 -10.89
C ILE A 3 -8.34 9.67 -10.50
N ILE A 4 -7.40 9.54 -9.56
CA ILE A 4 -7.08 8.27 -8.91
C ILE A 4 -8.07 8.08 -7.77
N ALA A 5 -8.97 7.10 -7.92
CA ALA A 5 -9.95 6.77 -6.90
C ALA A 5 -9.30 5.95 -5.78
N CYS A 6 -8.48 4.96 -6.14
CA CYS A 6 -7.62 4.24 -5.22
C CYS A 6 -6.39 3.65 -5.93
N ALA A 7 -5.36 3.31 -5.16
CA ALA A 7 -4.24 2.53 -5.64
C ALA A 7 -3.72 1.59 -4.56
N ARG A 8 -3.23 0.41 -4.97
CA ARG A 8 -2.59 -0.56 -4.08
C ARG A 8 -1.31 -1.12 -4.70
N LEU A 9 -0.29 -1.26 -3.88
CA LEU A 9 0.89 -2.05 -4.21
C LEU A 9 0.66 -3.47 -3.71
N GLU A 10 0.82 -4.45 -4.58
CA GLU A 10 0.77 -5.87 -4.26
C GLU A 10 2.16 -6.49 -4.40
N MET A 11 2.58 -7.24 -3.38
CA MET A 11 3.80 -8.04 -3.38
C MET A 11 3.48 -9.45 -2.92
N ASP A 12 3.97 -10.46 -3.63
CA ASP A 12 3.76 -11.86 -3.30
C ASP A 12 4.97 -12.40 -2.53
N VAL A 13 4.78 -12.69 -1.24
CA VAL A 13 5.81 -13.23 -0.36
C VAL A 13 5.98 -14.71 -0.65
N LEU A 14 7.15 -15.06 -1.21
CA LEU A 14 7.57 -16.42 -1.50
C LEU A 14 7.96 -17.18 -0.22
N ASP A 15 8.78 -16.57 0.62
CA ASP A 15 9.37 -17.20 1.80
C ASP A 15 9.75 -16.16 2.86
N VAL A 16 9.99 -16.63 4.08
CA VAL A 16 10.28 -15.79 5.25
C VAL A 16 11.36 -16.44 6.12
N ALA A 17 12.25 -15.62 6.67
CA ALA A 17 13.28 -16.09 7.60
C ALA A 17 13.41 -15.14 8.80
N GLY A 18 13.90 -15.68 9.93
CA GLY A 18 14.15 -14.90 11.14
C GLY A 18 12.96 -14.85 12.10
N ALA A 19 12.68 -13.67 12.64
CA ALA A 19 11.66 -13.47 13.67
C ALA A 19 10.25 -13.88 13.20
N PRO A 20 9.38 -14.40 14.09
CA PRO A 20 8.01 -14.71 13.72
C PRO A 20 7.20 -13.44 13.43
N ALA A 21 6.11 -13.60 12.66
CA ALA A 21 5.13 -12.56 12.40
C ALA A 21 4.51 -12.01 13.72
N PRO A 22 4.00 -10.75 13.74
CA PRO A 22 3.83 -9.86 12.58
C PRO A 22 5.14 -9.21 12.09
N TRP A 23 5.33 -9.19 10.77
CA TRP A 23 6.42 -8.43 10.14
C TRP A 23 5.93 -7.04 9.77
N HIS A 24 6.39 -6.05 10.52
CA HIS A 24 6.01 -4.65 10.31
C HIS A 24 6.76 -4.07 9.10
N THR A 25 6.05 -3.76 8.03
CA THR A 25 6.63 -3.18 6.80
C THR A 25 6.02 -1.83 6.50
N SER A 26 6.82 -0.90 5.99
CA SER A 26 6.42 0.47 5.70
C SER A 26 6.67 0.82 4.24
N LEU A 27 5.71 1.50 3.63
CA LEU A 27 5.75 1.95 2.23
C LEU A 27 6.32 3.36 2.14
N PHE A 28 7.34 3.53 1.29
CA PHE A 28 7.92 4.84 0.98
C PHE A 28 8.17 5.03 -0.53
N ASN A 29 8.18 6.29 -0.96
CA ASN A 29 8.88 6.69 -2.18
C ASN A 29 10.41 6.69 -1.97
N LEU A 30 11.17 6.54 -3.05
CA LEU A 30 12.63 6.74 -3.04
C LEU A 30 13.03 8.21 -3.16
N ASP A 31 14.08 8.61 -2.42
CA ASP A 31 14.63 9.97 -2.52
C ASP A 31 15.42 10.18 -3.82
N THR A 32 16.12 9.16 -4.30
CA THR A 32 16.86 9.19 -5.57
C THR A 32 16.39 8.07 -6.48
N ALA A 33 16.56 8.23 -7.80
CA ALA A 33 16.12 7.21 -8.75
C ALA A 33 16.94 5.92 -8.58
N PHE A 34 16.25 4.78 -8.55
CA PHE A 34 16.89 3.47 -8.58
C PHE A 34 17.63 3.23 -9.91
N SER A 35 18.83 2.67 -9.84
CA SER A 35 19.62 2.26 -11.00
C SER A 35 19.92 0.76 -10.92
N GLU A 36 19.36 -0.02 -11.84
CA GLU A 36 19.45 -1.50 -11.83
C GLU A 36 20.89 -2.02 -11.84
N GLY A 37 21.78 -1.41 -12.65
CA GLY A 37 23.19 -1.80 -12.72
C GLY A 37 24.12 -1.05 -11.76
N GLY A 38 23.64 0.00 -11.10
CA GLY A 38 24.46 0.88 -10.25
C GLY A 38 24.21 0.74 -8.75
N THR A 39 23.09 0.13 -8.36
CA THR A 39 22.65 0.03 -6.97
C THR A 39 23.23 -1.22 -6.30
N ASN A 40 23.74 -1.06 -5.07
CA ASN A 40 24.25 -2.09 -4.18
C ASN A 40 23.92 -1.71 -2.72
N TRP A 41 24.25 -2.59 -1.77
CA TRP A 41 23.97 -2.40 -0.35
C TRP A 41 24.51 -1.10 0.25
N GLY A 42 25.65 -0.61 -0.23
CA GLY A 42 26.29 0.61 0.26
C GLY A 42 25.77 1.90 -0.36
N ASN A 43 25.01 1.84 -1.47
CA ASN A 43 24.52 3.02 -2.19
C ASN A 43 23.03 2.95 -2.57
N GLN A 44 22.25 2.08 -1.92
CA GLN A 44 20.82 1.99 -2.14
C GLN A 44 20.12 3.34 -1.91
N PRO A 45 19.21 3.77 -2.80
CA PRO A 45 18.43 4.98 -2.60
C PRO A 45 17.70 4.94 -1.24
N PRO A 46 17.81 6.00 -0.42
CA PRO A 46 17.15 6.00 0.87
C PRO A 46 15.63 6.19 0.72
N PRO A 47 14.83 5.71 1.68
CA PRO A 47 13.41 6.05 1.77
C PRO A 47 13.22 7.57 1.93
N ALA A 48 12.20 8.12 1.28
CA ALA A 48 11.82 9.54 1.36
C ALA A 48 10.50 9.73 2.11
N THR A 49 9.38 9.80 1.38
CA THR A 49 8.05 10.07 1.96
C THR A 49 7.39 8.78 2.41
N PHE A 50 6.94 8.74 3.67
CA PHE A 50 6.18 7.64 4.27
C PHE A 50 4.70 7.70 3.85
N TYR A 51 4.13 6.57 3.41
CA TYR A 51 2.73 6.47 3.00
C TYR A 51 1.87 5.54 3.85
N GLY A 52 2.49 4.69 4.67
CA GLY A 52 1.73 3.78 5.53
C GLY A 52 2.54 2.57 5.97
N ASN A 53 1.96 1.81 6.90
CA ASN A 53 2.50 0.53 7.35
C ASN A 53 1.48 -0.59 7.15
N THR A 54 2.00 -1.81 7.01
CA THR A 54 1.21 -3.04 6.95
C THR A 54 1.92 -4.09 7.80
N ASP A 55 1.14 -4.78 8.63
CA ASP A 55 1.59 -5.95 9.38
C ASP A 55 1.35 -7.20 8.54
N LEU A 56 2.43 -7.91 8.23
CA LEU A 56 2.38 -9.09 7.38
C LEU A 56 2.41 -10.37 8.23
N SER A 57 1.75 -11.40 7.73
CA SER A 57 1.77 -12.75 8.29
C SER A 57 1.64 -13.80 7.20
N GLY A 58 2.45 -14.85 7.26
CA GLY A 58 2.45 -15.92 6.25
C GLY A 58 2.97 -15.50 4.87
N THR A 59 3.06 -16.47 3.97
CA THR A 59 3.41 -16.29 2.56
C THR A 59 2.16 -15.93 1.72
N GLY A 60 2.37 -15.48 0.48
CA GLY A 60 1.33 -15.09 -0.45
C GLY A 60 1.24 -13.57 -0.68
N VAL A 61 0.16 -13.15 -1.34
CA VAL A 61 -0.03 -11.75 -1.75
C VAL A 61 -0.40 -10.86 -0.57
N HIS A 62 0.43 -9.83 -0.34
CA HIS A 62 0.21 -8.76 0.61
C HIS A 62 0.04 -7.42 -0.09
N GLN A 63 -0.60 -6.47 0.58
CA GLN A 63 -0.98 -5.19 -0.02
C GLN A 63 -0.64 -3.99 0.87
N TRP A 64 -0.31 -2.87 0.22
CA TRP A 64 -0.16 -1.56 0.84
C TRP A 64 -1.05 -0.56 0.11
N ASP A 65 -1.73 0.31 0.88
CA ASP A 65 -2.45 1.45 0.29
C ASP A 65 -1.43 2.43 -0.32
N ALA A 66 -1.51 2.58 -1.64
CA ALA A 66 -0.63 3.43 -2.44
C ALA A 66 -1.38 4.66 -2.98
N THR A 67 -2.59 4.93 -2.50
CA THR A 67 -3.47 5.97 -3.06
C THR A 67 -2.81 7.35 -2.99
N ALA A 68 -2.36 7.77 -1.80
CA ALA A 68 -1.69 9.07 -1.64
C ALA A 68 -0.38 9.14 -2.44
N MET A 69 0.39 8.06 -2.49
CA MET A 69 1.65 8.00 -3.24
C MET A 69 1.45 8.22 -4.74
N THR A 70 0.44 7.55 -5.31
CA THR A 70 0.14 7.68 -6.74
C THR A 70 -0.51 9.02 -7.08
N GLN A 71 -1.27 9.62 -6.15
CA GLN A 71 -1.79 10.99 -6.30
C GLN A 71 -0.65 12.04 -6.29
N ASP A 72 0.36 11.87 -5.44
CA ASP A 72 1.55 12.72 -5.43
C ASP A 72 2.31 12.64 -6.76
N TRP A 73 2.43 11.44 -7.34
CA TRP A 73 3.05 11.25 -8.65
C TRP A 73 2.23 11.90 -9.77
N LEU A 74 0.91 11.71 -9.78
CA LEU A 74 0.04 12.24 -10.83
C LEU A 74 -0.02 13.76 -10.81
N SER A 75 -0.01 14.38 -9.63
CA SER A 75 -0.01 15.84 -9.47
C SER A 75 1.35 16.48 -9.72
N GLY A 76 2.43 15.68 -9.75
CA GLY A 76 3.80 16.18 -9.81
C GLY A 76 4.31 16.73 -8.47
N ALA A 77 3.56 16.59 -7.38
CA ALA A 77 4.00 16.99 -6.04
C ALA A 77 5.24 16.22 -5.59
N LYS A 78 5.37 14.96 -6.02
CA LYS A 78 6.57 14.13 -5.85
C LYS A 78 6.93 13.44 -7.16
N PRO A 79 8.22 13.42 -7.57
CA PRO A 79 8.63 12.64 -8.73
C PRO A 79 8.54 11.13 -8.43
N ASN A 80 8.10 10.34 -9.41
CA ASN A 80 8.20 8.88 -9.32
C ASN A 80 9.65 8.45 -9.53
N ARG A 81 10.37 8.16 -8.44
CA ARG A 81 11.76 7.67 -8.42
C ARG A 81 11.87 6.19 -8.08
N GLY A 82 10.73 5.51 -7.89
CA GLY A 82 10.63 4.16 -7.37
C GLY A 82 10.11 4.12 -5.93
N VAL A 83 9.95 2.89 -5.44
CA VAL A 83 9.30 2.55 -4.17
C VAL A 83 10.23 1.69 -3.35
N VAL A 84 10.18 1.84 -2.02
CA VAL A 84 10.84 0.93 -1.08
C VAL A 84 9.88 0.47 -0.01
N LEU A 85 9.92 -0.84 0.26
CA LEU A 85 9.32 -1.45 1.44
C LEU A 85 10.42 -1.62 2.47
N ALA A 86 10.32 -0.90 3.59
CA ALA A 86 11.32 -0.97 4.65
C ALA A 86 10.72 -1.70 5.88
N PRO A 87 11.45 -2.66 6.48
CA PRO A 87 11.05 -3.21 7.76
C PRO A 87 11.09 -2.10 8.80
N ARG A 88 10.06 -2.02 9.64
CA ARG A 88 10.08 -1.14 10.81
C ARG A 88 11.11 -1.71 11.80
N PRO A 89 11.96 -0.88 12.42
CA PRO A 89 12.85 -1.35 13.48
C PRO A 89 12.02 -2.00 14.60
N SER A 90 12.09 -3.34 14.74
CA SER A 90 11.30 -4.12 15.70
C SER A 90 12.17 -4.86 16.73
N GLY A 91 13.48 -4.58 16.78
CA GLY A 91 14.42 -5.24 17.70
C GLY A 91 14.69 -6.72 17.38
N SER A 92 13.97 -7.31 16.41
CA SER A 92 14.16 -8.68 15.93
C SER A 92 14.29 -8.67 14.41
N ALA A 93 15.34 -9.29 13.89
CA ALA A 93 15.62 -9.34 12.45
C ALA A 93 14.74 -10.38 11.75
N PHE A 94 14.24 -10.02 10.58
CA PHE A 94 13.54 -10.93 9.68
C PHE A 94 13.87 -10.56 8.23
N ASP A 95 13.77 -11.54 7.34
CA ASP A 95 13.89 -11.38 5.90
C ASP A 95 12.57 -11.80 5.24
N LEU A 96 12.13 -11.02 4.25
CA LEU A 96 11.00 -11.34 3.39
C LEU A 96 11.50 -11.51 1.96
N TYR A 97 11.24 -12.68 1.39
CA TYR A 97 11.58 -12.99 0.01
C TYR A 97 10.31 -12.85 -0.82
N TYR A 98 10.39 -12.05 -1.89
CA TYR A 98 9.25 -11.80 -2.77
C TYR A 98 9.50 -12.42 -4.14
N TYR A 99 8.43 -12.84 -4.81
CA TYR A 99 8.49 -13.18 -6.23
C TYR A 99 8.89 -11.95 -7.05
N SER A 100 9.88 -12.11 -7.92
CA SER A 100 10.26 -11.08 -8.89
C SER A 100 9.39 -11.16 -10.15
N ARG A 101 9.53 -10.18 -11.04
CA ARG A 101 8.87 -10.19 -12.36
C ARG A 101 9.30 -11.39 -13.21
N GLU A 102 10.53 -11.87 -13.03
CA GLU A 102 11.18 -12.93 -13.79
C GLU A 102 10.87 -14.33 -13.21
N SER A 103 10.17 -14.41 -12.08
CA SER A 103 9.82 -15.67 -11.44
C SER A 103 8.73 -16.43 -12.21
N THR A 104 8.80 -17.76 -12.22
CA THR A 104 7.88 -18.64 -13.00
C THR A 104 6.73 -19.25 -12.19
N GLY A 105 6.65 -18.99 -10.88
CA GLY A 105 5.76 -19.70 -9.96
C GLY A 105 4.97 -18.85 -8.97
N GLY A 106 4.83 -17.54 -9.21
CA GLY A 106 4.12 -16.61 -8.33
C GLY A 106 3.78 -15.29 -9.04
N THR A 107 3.30 -14.30 -8.28
CA THR A 107 2.94 -12.98 -8.83
C THR A 107 4.03 -11.96 -8.54
N GLY A 108 4.70 -11.46 -9.58
CA GLY A 108 5.66 -10.37 -9.42
C GLY A 108 5.01 -9.07 -8.89
N PRO A 109 5.80 -8.04 -8.53
CA PRO A 109 5.30 -6.79 -7.97
C PRO A 109 4.27 -6.09 -8.88
N ARG A 110 3.15 -5.63 -8.31
CA ARG A 110 2.09 -4.94 -9.07
C ARG A 110 1.63 -3.67 -8.37
N LEU A 111 1.67 -2.56 -9.09
CA LEU A 111 0.93 -1.36 -8.69
C LEU A 111 -0.40 -1.35 -9.46
N ILE A 112 -1.50 -1.50 -8.74
CA ILE A 112 -2.85 -1.48 -9.31
C ILE A 112 -3.47 -0.13 -8.97
N VAL A 113 -3.84 0.62 -10.00
CA VAL A 113 -4.45 1.95 -9.89
C VAL A 113 -5.83 1.91 -10.50
N GLU A 114 -6.84 2.27 -9.71
CA GLU A 114 -8.22 2.38 -10.16
C GLU A 114 -8.55 3.86 -10.36
N CYS A 115 -8.86 4.21 -11.60
CA CYS A 115 -9.23 5.56 -12.00
C CYS A 115 -10.76 5.68 -12.06
N GLY A 116 -11.31 6.81 -11.63
CA GLY A 116 -12.77 7.04 -11.66
C GLY A 116 -13.20 8.24 -10.84
N GLU A 117 -14.50 8.44 -10.71
CA GLU A 117 -15.03 9.38 -9.70
C GLU A 117 -14.54 8.89 -8.33
N GLY A 118 -13.85 9.78 -7.59
CA GLY A 118 -13.36 9.46 -6.26
C GLY A 118 -14.52 8.99 -5.36
N PRO A 119 -14.22 8.32 -4.23
CA PRO A 119 -15.27 7.97 -3.27
C PRO A 119 -16.10 9.23 -2.98
N PRO A 120 -17.45 9.13 -2.92
CA PRO A 120 -18.30 10.30 -2.76
C PRO A 120 -17.82 11.06 -1.53
N THR A 121 -17.38 12.31 -1.72
CA THR A 121 -17.09 13.22 -0.62
C THR A 121 -18.32 13.22 0.27
N ALA A 122 -18.15 12.86 1.54
CA ALA A 122 -19.27 12.89 2.49
C ALA A 122 -19.80 14.33 2.52
N THR A 123 -20.93 14.58 1.87
CA THR A 123 -21.64 15.84 1.98
C THR A 123 -21.89 16.05 3.48
N PRO A 124 -21.53 17.21 4.07
CA PRO A 124 -21.87 17.48 5.46
C PRO A 124 -23.37 17.29 5.59
N THR A 125 -23.76 16.22 6.30
CA THR A 125 -25.16 15.95 6.55
C THR A 125 -25.62 17.06 7.48
N ARG A 126 -26.43 18.00 6.96
CA ARG A 126 -27.12 18.96 7.82
C ARG A 126 -27.83 18.13 8.88
N THR A 127 -27.49 18.37 10.15
CA THR A 127 -28.11 17.69 11.30
C THR A 127 -29.62 17.73 11.14
N PRO A 128 -30.29 16.59 10.88
CA PRO A 128 -31.73 16.58 10.80
C PRO A 128 -32.30 16.75 12.20
N THR A 129 -33.25 17.68 12.35
CA THR A 129 -34.11 17.79 13.53
C THR A 129 -34.67 16.41 13.87
N PRO A 130 -34.62 15.93 15.14
CA PRO A 130 -34.90 14.53 15.45
C PRO A 130 -36.35 14.18 15.09
N TYR A 131 -36.52 13.34 14.07
CA TYR A 131 -37.76 12.63 13.80
C TYR A 131 -37.47 11.12 13.73
N ARG A 132 -38.18 10.38 14.57
CA ARG A 132 -38.05 8.94 14.73
C ARG A 132 -38.69 8.20 13.56
N ARG A 133 -37.88 7.55 12.72
CA ARG A 133 -38.32 6.34 12.00
C ARG A 133 -37.13 5.48 11.58
N MET A 134 -37.32 4.17 11.78
CA MET A 134 -36.38 3.08 11.50
C MET A 134 -35.81 3.18 10.08
N SER A 135 -34.50 2.98 9.90
CA SER A 135 -33.88 2.98 8.58
C SER A 135 -32.83 1.88 8.45
N THR A 136 -32.97 1.17 7.34
CA THR A 136 -32.17 0.08 6.80
C THR A 136 -30.73 0.50 6.51
N ARG A 137 -29.81 -0.41 6.82
CA ARG A 137 -28.36 -0.31 6.64
C ARG A 137 -28.00 -0.11 5.15
N SER A 138 -27.45 1.06 4.80
CA SER A 138 -26.77 1.30 3.53
C SER A 138 -25.29 0.93 3.70
N GLU A 139 -24.85 -0.11 3.00
CA GLU A 139 -23.46 -0.57 3.00
C GLU A 139 -22.62 0.28 2.03
N ARG A 140 -21.60 0.97 2.57
CA ARG A 140 -20.54 1.58 1.78
C ARG A 140 -19.63 0.47 1.24
N ARG A 141 -19.24 0.57 -0.03
CA ARG A 141 -18.15 -0.23 -0.58
C ARG A 141 -16.86 0.53 -0.32
N ASP A 142 -16.20 0.19 0.79
CA ASP A 142 -14.83 0.60 1.05
C ASP A 142 -13.90 -0.26 0.16
N CYS A 143 -12.87 0.36 -0.43
CA CYS A 143 -11.87 -0.35 -1.23
C CYS A 143 -11.13 -1.44 -0.42
N PHE A 144 -11.13 -1.30 0.90
CA PHE A 144 -10.71 -2.32 1.84
C PHE A 144 -11.95 -3.12 2.25
N GLY A 145 -12.30 -4.12 1.44
CA GLY A 145 -13.38 -5.04 1.76
C GLY A 145 -13.14 -5.69 3.12
N MET A 146 -13.88 -5.22 4.12
CA MET A 146 -14.40 -5.96 5.28
C MET A 146 -13.50 -7.12 5.74
N GLN A 147 -12.56 -6.82 6.66
CA GLN A 147 -12.09 -7.85 7.58
C GLN A 147 -13.33 -8.40 8.30
N ARG A 148 -13.74 -9.62 7.94
CA ARG A 148 -14.64 -10.41 8.79
C ARG A 148 -13.78 -10.95 9.92
N GLN A 149 -14.06 -10.48 11.13
CA GLN A 149 -13.65 -11.13 12.38
C GLN A 149 -14.91 -11.38 13.20
N PRO A 150 -14.89 -12.41 14.06
CA PRO A 150 -14.74 -13.84 13.80
C PRO A 150 -16.09 -14.55 13.59
#